data_AF-A0AAN7SK97-F1
#
_entry.id   AF-A0AAN7SK97-F1
#
_cell.length_a   1.000
_cell.length_b   1.000
_cell.length_c   1.000
_cell.angle_alpha   90.00
_cell.angle_beta   90.00
_cell.angle_gamma   90.00
#
_symmetry.space_group_name_H-M   'P 1'
#
loop_
_entity.id
_entity.type
_entity.pdbx_description
1 polymer ?
#
loop_
_entity_poly.entity_id
_entity_poly.type
_entity_poly.pdbx_seq_one_letter_code
_entity_poly.pdbx_strand_id
1 'polypeptide(L)'
;MHASGPGSKLVLALSVLLLSIHSFRLVCGVIALGAEVICGRVPGLTIKQREMCKAAPDAMVAVGDGVRLAASECLYQFRHQRWNCTGITNPTSFGHVITVGSREAAFTYAISSAGVSYAVTTACAKGNISSCGCAPGPKPKESTPSGWKWGGCSVDIAFGTRFARKFLDARELEGDERSLMNLHNNRAGRKVVKTSLITECKMSRSIWKLHDENLLENSACISSNRRHAHEEVL
;
A
#
# COMPACT_ATOMS: atom_id res chain seq x y z
N MET A 1 25.67 7.33 -53.23
CA MET A 1 26.06 6.97 -51.84
C MET A 1 26.27 8.26 -51.05
N HIS A 2 25.24 8.80 -50.38
CA HIS A 2 25.42 9.97 -49.53
C HIS A 2 26.01 9.54 -48.19
N ALA A 3 27.32 9.75 -48.03
CA ALA A 3 28.00 9.59 -46.77
C ALA A 3 27.53 10.70 -45.82
N SER A 4 26.76 10.33 -44.80
CA SER A 4 26.44 11.21 -43.69
C SER A 4 27.73 11.51 -42.92
N GLY A 5 28.27 12.72 -43.12
CA GLY A 5 29.50 13.17 -42.47
C GLY A 5 29.37 13.17 -40.93
N PRO A 6 30.48 13.01 -40.19
CA PRO A 6 30.47 12.86 -38.73
C PRO A 6 29.75 13.99 -37.98
N GLY A 7 29.71 15.21 -38.53
CA GLY A 7 28.97 16.33 -37.97
C GLY A 7 27.43 16.18 -38.01
N SER A 8 26.88 15.52 -39.04
CA SER A 8 25.43 15.32 -39.16
C SER A 8 24.90 14.35 -38.09
N LYS A 9 25.68 13.30 -37.77
CA LYS A 9 25.37 12.36 -36.69
C LYS A 9 25.39 13.02 -35.31
N LEU A 10 26.33 13.95 -35.08
CA LEU A 10 26.45 14.68 -33.81
C LEU A 10 25.27 15.65 -33.60
N VAL A 11 24.84 16.36 -34.65
CA VAL A 11 23.68 17.27 -34.60
C VAL A 11 22.38 16.51 -34.33
N LEU A 12 22.20 15.34 -34.97
CA LEU A 12 21.06 14.46 -34.69
C LEU A 12 21.08 13.91 -33.26
N ALA A 13 22.25 13.54 -32.73
CA ALA A 13 22.36 13.07 -31.35
C ALA A 13 22.03 14.17 -30.33
N LEU A 14 22.52 15.40 -30.56
CA LEU A 14 22.25 16.55 -29.70
C LEU A 14 20.77 16.95 -29.73
N SER A 15 20.13 16.95 -30.90
CA SER A 15 18.71 17.30 -31.01
C SER A 15 17.82 16.26 -30.31
N VAL A 16 18.12 14.97 -30.45
CA VAL A 16 17.41 13.89 -29.73
C VAL A 16 17.61 14.01 -28.21
N LEU A 17 18.83 14.35 -27.76
CA LEU A 17 19.11 14.54 -26.34
C LEU A 17 18.36 15.75 -25.76
N LEU A 18 18.33 16.88 -26.50
CA LEU A 18 17.58 18.07 -26.08
C LEU A 18 16.07 17.82 -26.05
N LEU A 19 15.53 17.13 -27.05
CA LEU A 19 14.11 16.74 -27.10
C LEU A 19 13.74 15.83 -25.94
N SER A 20 14.56 14.82 -25.65
CA SER A 20 14.31 13.90 -24.52
C SER A 20 14.41 14.61 -23.16
N ILE A 21 15.36 15.53 -22.96
CA ILE A 21 15.44 16.36 -21.76
C ILE A 21 14.20 17.25 -21.63
N HIS A 22 13.74 17.87 -22.73
CA HIS A 22 12.57 18.75 -22.71
C HIS A 22 11.28 17.97 -22.42
N SER A 23 11.10 16.82 -23.06
CA SER A 23 9.98 15.89 -22.77
C SER A 23 10.00 15.41 -21.33
N PHE A 24 11.16 15.04 -20.80
CA PHE A 24 11.29 14.63 -19.40
C PHE A 24 10.94 15.76 -18.43
N ARG A 25 11.39 17.00 -18.68
CA ARG A 25 11.01 18.18 -17.87
C ARG A 25 9.51 18.47 -17.91
N LEU A 26 8.90 18.39 -19.09
CA LEU A 26 7.45 18.58 -19.26
C LEU A 26 6.65 17.53 -18.49
N VAL A 27 7.01 16.25 -18.64
CA VAL A 27 6.34 15.14 -17.93
C VAL A 27 6.54 15.26 -16.42
N CYS A 28 7.76 15.51 -15.95
CA CYS A 28 8.05 15.68 -14.53
C CYS A 28 7.33 16.89 -13.93
N GLY A 29 7.22 17.99 -14.69
CA GLY A 29 6.47 19.19 -14.30
C GLY A 29 4.97 18.94 -14.18
N VAL A 30 4.36 18.24 -15.14
CA VAL A 30 2.93 17.87 -15.10
C VAL A 30 2.62 16.93 -13.93
N ILE A 31 3.48 15.94 -13.67
CA ILE A 31 3.31 15.02 -12.52
C ILE A 31 3.42 15.76 -11.19
N ALA A 32 4.39 16.66 -11.04
CA ALA A 32 4.56 17.46 -9.83
C ALA A 32 3.35 18.38 -9.57
N LEU A 33 2.86 19.05 -10.62
CA LEU A 33 1.65 19.88 -10.54
C LEU A 33 0.39 19.05 -10.19
N GLY A 34 0.25 17.85 -10.78
CA GLY A 34 -0.84 16.93 -10.46
C GLY A 34 -0.83 16.47 -9.01
N ALA A 35 0.35 16.10 -8.48
CA ALA A 35 0.52 15.70 -7.08
C ALA A 35 0.20 16.86 -6.11
N GLU A 36 0.68 18.06 -6.41
CA GLU A 36 0.46 19.24 -5.59
C GLU A 36 -1.03 19.65 -5.53
N VAL A 37 -1.75 19.55 -6.64
CA VAL A 37 -3.19 19.86 -6.71
C VAL A 37 -4.03 18.80 -5.96
N ILE A 38 -3.72 17.51 -6.12
CA ILE A 38 -4.44 16.43 -5.42
C ILE A 38 -4.20 16.55 -3.91
N CYS A 39 -2.93 16.59 -3.51
CA CYS A 39 -2.54 16.61 -2.10
C CYS A 39 -2.87 17.92 -1.39
N GLY A 40 -2.95 19.05 -2.11
CA GLY A 40 -3.40 20.33 -1.57
C GLY A 40 -4.87 20.32 -1.15
N ARG A 41 -5.71 19.55 -1.86
CA ARG A 41 -7.17 19.52 -1.64
C ARG A 41 -7.66 18.47 -0.66
N VAL A 42 -6.82 17.53 -0.24
CA VAL A 42 -7.21 16.54 0.78
C VAL A 42 -7.35 17.25 2.14
N PRO A 43 -8.58 17.34 2.69
CA PRO A 43 -8.81 17.98 3.98
C PRO A 43 -8.24 17.12 5.12
N GLY A 44 -7.85 17.77 6.21
CA GLY A 44 -7.46 17.08 7.44
C GLY A 44 -6.05 16.44 7.46
N LEU A 45 -5.27 16.54 6.36
CA LEU A 45 -3.87 16.12 6.37
C LEU A 45 -2.98 17.11 7.13
N THR A 46 -2.17 16.57 8.05
CA THR A 46 -1.05 17.31 8.67
C THR A 46 0.01 17.70 7.64
N ILE A 47 0.92 18.62 8.00
CA ILE A 47 2.03 19.04 7.13
C ILE A 47 2.85 17.82 6.67
N LYS A 48 3.24 16.96 7.61
CA LYS A 48 4.00 15.74 7.32
C LYS A 48 3.25 14.75 6.44
N GLN A 49 1.95 14.56 6.66
CA GLN A 49 1.12 13.73 5.78
C GLN A 49 1.00 14.30 4.38
N ARG A 50 0.93 15.63 4.26
CA ARG A 50 0.90 16.31 2.96
C ARG A 50 2.21 16.18 2.20
N GLU A 51 3.35 16.25 2.88
CA GLU A 51 4.66 15.97 2.29
C GLU A 51 4.75 14.53 1.77
N MET A 52 4.29 13.55 2.57
CA MET A 52 4.22 12.16 2.11
C MET A 52 3.28 11.96 0.92
N CYS A 53 2.12 12.64 0.93
CA CYS A 53 1.18 12.65 -0.18
C CYS A 53 1.86 13.18 -1.46
N LYS A 54 2.54 14.32 -1.38
CA LYS A 54 3.25 14.91 -2.53
C LYS A 54 4.37 14.00 -3.05
N ALA A 55 5.06 13.29 -2.14
CA ALA A 55 6.13 12.36 -2.50
C ALA A 55 5.63 11.05 -3.14
N ALA A 56 4.42 10.60 -2.79
CA ALA A 56 3.81 9.36 -3.29
C ALA A 56 2.29 9.52 -3.46
N PRO A 57 1.83 10.29 -4.46
CA PRO A 57 0.40 10.60 -4.64
C PRO A 57 -0.42 9.37 -5.06
N ASP A 58 0.20 8.42 -5.75
CA ASP A 58 -0.38 7.11 -6.12
C ASP A 58 -0.66 6.23 -4.90
N ALA A 59 0.21 6.27 -3.88
CA ALA A 59 0.00 5.57 -2.61
C ALA A 59 -1.22 6.08 -1.84
N MET A 60 -1.62 7.34 -2.04
CA MET A 60 -2.76 7.93 -1.34
C MET A 60 -4.11 7.36 -1.76
N VAL A 61 -4.21 6.83 -2.98
CA VAL A 61 -5.39 6.07 -3.41
C VAL A 61 -5.55 4.82 -2.54
N ALA A 62 -4.46 4.08 -2.33
CA ALA A 62 -4.44 2.90 -1.47
C ALA A 62 -4.69 3.23 0.01
N VAL A 63 -4.21 4.39 0.49
CA VAL A 63 -4.55 4.89 1.83
C VAL A 63 -6.05 5.11 1.97
N GLY A 64 -6.67 5.81 1.00
CA GLY A 64 -8.12 6.04 0.98
C GLY A 64 -8.93 4.74 0.98
N ASP A 65 -8.52 3.77 0.15
CA ASP A 65 -9.12 2.43 0.15
C ASP A 65 -8.99 1.74 1.51
N GLY A 66 -7.82 1.82 2.15
CA GLY A 66 -7.59 1.25 3.47
C GLY A 66 -8.44 1.89 4.57
N VAL A 67 -8.63 3.21 4.52
CA VAL A 67 -9.54 3.93 5.44
C VAL A 67 -10.99 3.50 5.22
N ARG A 68 -11.41 3.34 3.96
CA ARG A 68 -12.77 2.87 3.63
C ARG A 68 -13.03 1.45 4.14
N LEU A 69 -12.08 0.53 3.94
CA LEU A 69 -12.14 -0.83 4.47
C LEU A 69 -12.26 -0.83 6.00
N ALA A 70 -11.45 0.00 6.67
CA ALA A 70 -11.51 0.12 8.12
C ALA A 70 -12.85 0.67 8.62
N ALA A 71 -13.42 1.67 7.93
CA ALA A 71 -14.71 2.23 8.27
C ALA A 71 -15.85 1.22 8.07
N SER A 72 -15.87 0.49 6.94
CA SER A 72 -16.87 -0.56 6.71
C SER A 72 -16.82 -1.65 7.76
N GLU A 73 -15.61 -2.04 8.16
CA GLU A 73 -15.44 -3.08 9.17
C GLU A 73 -15.84 -2.61 10.57
N CYS A 74 -15.51 -1.36 10.93
CA CYS A 74 -15.96 -0.77 12.19
C CYS A 74 -17.51 -0.74 12.25
N LEU A 75 -18.15 -0.24 11.20
CA LEU A 75 -19.61 -0.23 11.09
C LEU A 75 -20.19 -1.64 11.24
N TYR A 76 -19.55 -2.64 10.62
CA TYR A 76 -19.97 -4.03 10.70
C TYR A 76 -19.84 -4.56 12.14
N GLN A 77 -18.69 -4.43 12.77
CA GLN A 77 -18.43 -4.98 14.12
C GLN A 77 -19.33 -4.33 15.19
N PHE A 78 -19.62 -3.03 15.04
CA PHE A 78 -20.39 -2.27 16.01
C PHE A 78 -21.86 -2.03 15.62
N ARG A 79 -22.39 -2.73 14.59
CA ARG A 79 -23.74 -2.53 14.05
C ARG A 79 -24.89 -2.70 15.06
N HIS A 80 -24.68 -3.43 16.14
CA HIS A 80 -25.67 -3.66 17.20
C HIS A 80 -25.31 -2.98 18.53
N GLN A 81 -24.33 -2.08 18.51
CA GLN A 81 -23.86 -1.34 19.69
C GLN A 81 -24.43 0.09 19.70
N ARG A 82 -24.52 0.70 20.89
CA ARG A 82 -24.96 2.10 21.04
C ARG A 82 -24.05 3.07 20.28
N TRP A 83 -22.75 2.81 20.33
CA TRP A 83 -21.76 3.45 19.47
C TRP A 83 -21.53 2.54 18.27
N ASN A 84 -21.82 3.03 17.07
CA ASN A 84 -21.90 2.21 15.84
C ASN A 84 -20.95 2.68 14.73
N CYS A 85 -19.84 3.34 15.08
CA CYS A 85 -18.83 3.87 14.15
C CYS A 85 -19.28 4.91 13.09
N THR A 86 -20.54 5.35 13.07
CA THR A 86 -21.06 6.28 12.04
C THR A 86 -20.26 7.57 11.91
N GLY A 87 -19.77 8.11 13.02
CA GLY A 87 -18.91 9.31 13.04
C GLY A 87 -17.54 9.15 12.37
N ILE A 88 -17.05 7.92 12.15
CA ILE A 88 -15.72 7.63 11.55
C ILE A 88 -15.78 7.61 10.03
N THR A 89 -16.97 7.51 9.44
CA THR A 89 -17.16 7.38 7.98
C THR A 89 -16.82 8.65 7.20
N ASN A 90 -16.53 9.78 7.85
CA ASN A 90 -16.20 11.01 7.17
C ASN A 90 -14.80 10.91 6.54
N PRO A 91 -14.66 10.94 5.20
CA PRO A 91 -13.39 10.74 4.49
C PRO A 91 -12.32 11.79 4.83
N THR A 92 -12.73 12.90 5.44
CA THR A 92 -11.84 13.98 5.89
C THR A 92 -11.09 13.65 7.18
N SER A 93 -11.50 12.58 7.89
CA SER A 93 -10.99 12.23 9.21
C SER A 93 -10.00 11.07 9.14
N PHE A 94 -8.75 11.35 8.79
CA PHE A 94 -7.65 10.38 8.86
C PHE A 94 -7.24 10.07 10.31
N GLY A 95 -8.14 9.46 11.09
CA GLY A 95 -7.83 8.89 12.40
C GLY A 95 -8.01 9.80 13.63
N HIS A 96 -8.58 11.00 13.51
CA HIS A 96 -8.92 11.81 14.69
C HIS A 96 -10.42 11.99 14.81
N VAL A 97 -11.12 10.92 15.18
CA VAL A 97 -12.59 10.92 15.27
C VAL A 97 -13.07 10.86 16.71
N ILE A 98 -12.25 10.42 17.66
CA ILE A 98 -12.68 10.24 19.05
C ILE A 98 -11.75 10.98 20.01
N THR A 99 -12.24 12.11 20.51
CA THR A 99 -11.53 13.00 21.44
C THR A 99 -11.30 12.34 22.81
N VAL A 100 -12.17 11.39 23.19
CA VAL A 100 -12.08 10.66 24.45
C VAL A 100 -11.21 9.39 24.29
N GLY A 101 -10.37 9.11 25.26
CA GLY A 101 -9.65 7.83 25.36
C GLY A 101 -10.62 6.71 25.76
N SER A 102 -11.20 6.03 24.77
CA SER A 102 -12.16 4.95 24.99
C SER A 102 -11.74 3.65 24.29
N ARG A 103 -12.44 2.54 24.58
CA ARG A 103 -12.20 1.25 23.90
C ARG A 103 -12.54 1.33 22.41
N GLU A 104 -13.58 2.08 22.08
CA GLU A 104 -14.02 2.38 20.70
C GLU A 104 -12.95 3.18 19.97
N ALA A 105 -12.32 4.15 20.64
CA ALA A 105 -11.18 4.88 20.08
C ALA A 105 -10.02 3.92 19.81
N ALA A 106 -9.65 3.09 20.79
CA ALA A 106 -8.57 2.13 20.61
C ALA A 106 -8.79 1.21 19.40
N PHE A 107 -10.01 0.68 19.27
CA PHE A 107 -10.39 -0.12 18.10
C PHE A 107 -10.26 0.67 16.80
N THR A 108 -10.75 1.92 16.76
CA THR A 108 -10.72 2.78 15.56
C THR A 108 -9.30 3.02 15.03
N TYR A 109 -8.36 3.30 15.94
CA TYR A 109 -6.95 3.48 15.57
C TYR A 109 -6.34 2.16 15.05
N ALA A 110 -6.61 1.04 15.74
CA ALA A 110 -6.12 -0.26 15.31
C ALA A 110 -6.69 -0.69 13.95
N ILE A 111 -8.01 -0.61 13.74
CA ILE A 111 -8.66 -1.03 12.49
C ILE A 111 -8.25 -0.13 11.31
N SER A 112 -8.09 1.18 11.54
CA SER A 112 -7.58 2.11 10.51
C SER A 112 -6.14 1.77 10.12
N SER A 113 -5.27 1.46 11.10
CA SER A 113 -3.89 1.06 10.82
C SER A 113 -3.77 -0.28 10.12
N ALA A 114 -4.65 -1.23 10.46
CA ALA A 114 -4.77 -2.51 9.78
C ALA A 114 -5.23 -2.32 8.32
N GLY A 115 -6.33 -1.59 8.11
CA GLY A 115 -6.89 -1.31 6.77
C GLY A 115 -5.89 -0.64 5.83
N VAL A 116 -5.21 0.42 6.29
CA VAL A 116 -4.17 1.11 5.49
C VAL A 116 -2.98 0.18 5.20
N SER A 117 -2.50 -0.58 6.20
CA SER A 117 -1.39 -1.52 5.99
C SER A 117 -1.74 -2.58 4.95
N TYR A 118 -2.95 -3.15 5.05
CA TYR A 118 -3.46 -4.16 4.14
C TYR A 118 -3.60 -3.62 2.71
N ALA A 119 -4.24 -2.45 2.56
CA ALA A 119 -4.52 -1.85 1.26
C ALA A 119 -3.23 -1.42 0.53
N VAL A 120 -2.31 -0.74 1.22
CA VAL A 120 -1.02 -0.34 0.64
C VAL A 120 -0.19 -1.56 0.22
N THR A 121 -0.11 -2.57 1.09
CA THR A 121 0.60 -3.84 0.78
C THR A 121 0.03 -4.51 -0.47
N THR A 122 -1.31 -4.56 -0.58
CA THR A 122 -2.01 -5.16 -1.71
C THR A 122 -1.81 -4.35 -3.00
N ALA A 123 -1.86 -3.02 -2.90
CA ALA A 123 -1.62 -2.13 -4.04
C ALA A 123 -0.18 -2.25 -4.57
N CYS A 124 0.81 -2.38 -3.69
CA CYS A 124 2.21 -2.62 -4.08
C CYS A 124 2.37 -3.90 -4.90
N ALA A 125 1.79 -5.02 -4.43
CA ALA A 125 1.89 -6.30 -5.15
C ALA A 125 1.14 -6.30 -6.48
N LYS A 126 0.16 -5.41 -6.66
CA LYS A 126 -0.53 -5.18 -7.94
C LYS A 126 0.22 -4.24 -8.88
N GLY A 127 1.27 -3.57 -8.42
CA GLY A 127 2.00 -2.55 -9.18
C GLY A 127 1.28 -1.20 -9.26
N ASN A 128 0.31 -0.93 -8.37
CA ASN A 128 -0.46 0.32 -8.37
C ASN A 128 0.28 1.49 -7.70
N ILE A 129 1.42 1.24 -7.06
CA ILE A 129 2.23 2.24 -6.37
C ILE A 129 3.65 2.14 -6.92
N SER A 130 4.13 3.22 -7.53
CA SER A 130 5.43 3.30 -8.22
C SER A 130 6.64 3.12 -7.30
N SER A 131 6.50 3.43 -6.01
CA SER A 131 7.59 3.38 -5.02
C SER A 131 7.80 2.02 -4.34
N CYS A 132 7.05 0.99 -4.73
CA CYS A 132 7.16 -0.35 -4.18
C CYS A 132 6.87 -1.44 -5.22
N GLY A 133 7.07 -2.70 -4.83
CA GLY A 133 6.76 -3.86 -5.66
C GLY A 133 6.62 -5.12 -4.83
N CYS A 134 6.92 -6.26 -5.42
CA CYS A 134 6.90 -7.56 -4.76
C CYS A 134 8.01 -7.66 -3.69
N ALA A 135 7.79 -8.51 -2.68
CA ALA A 135 8.81 -8.82 -1.69
C ALA A 135 10.06 -9.44 -2.35
N PRO A 136 11.28 -9.20 -1.80
CA PRO A 136 12.55 -9.67 -2.36
C PRO A 136 12.80 -11.19 -2.21
N GLY A 137 11.75 -12.02 -2.26
CA GLY A 137 11.80 -13.47 -2.09
C GLY A 137 11.22 -13.95 -0.75
N PRO A 138 11.02 -15.27 -0.61
CA PRO A 138 10.43 -15.87 0.58
C PRO A 138 11.35 -15.73 1.80
N LYS A 139 10.76 -15.68 2.99
CA LYS A 139 11.57 -15.66 4.22
C LYS A 139 12.13 -17.05 4.51
N PRO A 140 13.29 -17.16 5.20
CA PRO A 140 13.91 -18.47 5.52
C PRO A 140 13.02 -19.45 6.29
N LYS A 141 11.95 -18.95 6.94
CA LYS A 141 10.99 -19.76 7.70
C LYS A 141 9.76 -20.19 6.90
N GLU A 142 9.60 -19.69 5.68
CA GLU A 142 8.44 -20.00 4.85
C GLU A 142 8.78 -21.21 3.95
N SER A 143 8.21 -22.37 4.29
CA SER A 143 8.31 -23.58 3.49
C SER A 143 7.15 -23.67 2.49
N THR A 144 7.42 -24.16 1.28
CA THR A 144 6.39 -24.59 0.35
C THR A 144 6.06 -26.07 0.57
N PRO A 145 4.84 -26.52 0.20
CA PRO A 145 4.54 -27.95 0.13
C PRO A 145 5.50 -28.66 -0.84
N SER A 146 5.70 -29.97 -0.65
CA SER A 146 6.57 -30.78 -1.50
C SER A 146 6.20 -30.65 -2.98
N GLY A 147 7.19 -30.44 -3.85
CA GLY A 147 7.00 -30.25 -5.29
C GLY A 147 6.61 -28.82 -5.72
N TRP A 148 6.33 -27.92 -4.78
CA TRP A 148 5.97 -26.52 -5.09
C TRP A 148 7.18 -25.60 -4.97
N LYS A 149 7.29 -24.65 -5.90
CA LYS A 149 8.34 -23.63 -5.91
C LYS A 149 7.76 -22.27 -5.56
N TRP A 150 8.59 -21.40 -4.99
CA TRP A 150 8.26 -19.99 -4.88
C TRP A 150 8.28 -19.34 -6.27
N GLY A 151 7.30 -18.49 -6.54
CA GLY A 151 7.21 -17.78 -7.83
C GLY A 151 6.10 -16.74 -7.81
N GLY A 152 6.04 -15.87 -8.81
CA GLY A 152 5.07 -14.78 -8.88
C GLY A 152 5.38 -13.60 -7.94
N CYS A 153 4.36 -12.86 -7.54
CA CYS A 153 4.51 -11.64 -6.73
C CYS A 153 4.02 -11.86 -5.30
N SER A 154 4.95 -12.04 -4.36
CA SER A 154 4.66 -12.04 -2.93
C SER A 154 4.49 -10.62 -2.40
N VAL A 155 3.60 -10.43 -1.43
CA VAL A 155 3.36 -9.11 -0.83
C VAL A 155 4.52 -8.66 0.07
N ASP A 156 4.97 -7.41 -0.05
CA ASP A 156 5.88 -6.81 0.94
C ASP A 156 5.09 -6.13 2.07
N ILE A 157 4.68 -6.94 3.05
CA ILE A 157 3.97 -6.44 4.24
C ILE A 157 4.84 -5.48 5.07
N ALA A 158 6.17 -5.60 4.99
CA ALA A 158 7.07 -4.72 5.72
C ALA A 158 7.02 -3.31 5.12
N PHE A 159 6.93 -3.19 3.79
CA PHE A 159 6.67 -1.90 3.14
C PHE A 159 5.35 -1.30 3.60
N GLY A 160 4.23 -2.03 3.48
CA GLY A 160 2.92 -1.49 3.81
C GLY A 160 2.79 -1.08 5.28
N THR A 161 3.31 -1.89 6.21
CA THR A 161 3.32 -1.53 7.65
C THR A 161 4.25 -0.35 7.97
N ARG A 162 5.39 -0.21 7.28
CA ARG A 162 6.26 0.98 7.41
C ARG A 162 5.59 2.24 6.87
N PHE A 163 4.91 2.13 5.73
CA PHE A 163 4.16 3.24 5.13
C PHE A 163 3.04 3.69 6.06
N ALA A 164 2.18 2.75 6.50
CA ALA A 164 1.08 3.03 7.42
C ALA A 164 1.56 3.65 8.74
N ARG A 165 2.69 3.16 9.28
CA ARG A 165 3.35 3.76 10.45
C ARG A 165 3.71 5.21 10.20
N LYS A 166 4.47 5.50 9.14
CA LYS A 166 4.89 6.89 8.84
C LYS A 166 3.67 7.80 8.62
N PHE A 167 2.63 7.30 7.95
CA PHE A 167 1.46 8.08 7.59
C PHE A 167 0.51 8.36 8.74
N LEU A 168 0.10 7.32 9.48
CA LEU A 168 -0.92 7.45 10.53
C LEU A 168 -0.32 7.98 11.83
N ASP A 169 0.91 7.60 12.17
CA ASP A 169 1.56 8.05 13.41
C ASP A 169 2.07 9.51 13.29
N ALA A 170 2.07 10.10 12.08
CA ALA A 170 2.50 11.50 11.86
C ALA A 170 1.63 12.54 12.56
N ARG A 171 0.44 12.16 13.05
CA ARG A 171 -0.47 13.03 13.80
C ARG A 171 -0.19 13.05 15.30
N GLU A 172 0.50 12.03 15.82
CA GLU A 172 0.71 11.82 17.26
C GLU A 172 2.01 12.52 17.70
N LEU A 173 2.00 13.86 17.68
CA LEU A 173 3.17 14.71 17.92
C LEU A 173 3.35 15.14 19.37
N GLU A 174 2.26 15.24 20.14
CA GLU A 174 2.24 15.81 21.49
C GLU A 174 3.02 14.94 22.50
N GLY A 175 3.11 13.64 22.25
CA GLY A 175 3.82 12.71 23.16
C GLY A 175 3.12 12.50 24.51
N ASP A 176 1.89 12.99 24.65
CA ASP A 176 1.04 12.79 25.81
C ASP A 176 0.54 11.34 25.90
N GLU A 177 -0.08 10.99 27.03
CA GLU A 177 -0.62 9.64 27.27
C GLU A 177 -1.59 9.19 26.16
N ARG A 178 -2.36 10.15 25.63
CA ARG A 178 -3.28 9.93 24.50
C ARG A 178 -2.53 9.53 23.23
N SER A 179 -1.49 10.29 22.86
CA SER A 179 -0.63 10.01 21.71
C SER A 179 0.05 8.65 21.84
N LEU A 180 0.57 8.33 23.03
CA LEU A 180 1.19 7.03 23.29
C LEU A 180 0.20 5.86 23.14
N MET A 181 -1.03 6.03 23.63
CA MET A 181 -2.09 5.03 23.44
C MET A 181 -2.46 4.88 21.96
N ASN A 182 -2.59 5.98 21.22
CA ASN A 182 -2.88 5.95 19.78
C ASN A 182 -1.78 5.23 18.99
N LEU A 183 -0.51 5.54 19.27
CA LEU A 183 0.65 4.85 18.70
C LEU A 183 0.65 3.35 19.02
N HIS A 184 0.28 2.98 20.25
CA HIS A 184 0.14 1.58 20.66
C HIS A 184 -0.95 0.87 19.85
N ASN A 185 -2.13 1.46 19.76
CA ASN A 185 -3.28 0.88 19.04
C ASN A 185 -3.01 0.77 17.54
N ASN A 186 -2.42 1.80 16.94
CA ASN A 186 -1.95 1.75 15.56
C ASN A 186 -0.96 0.58 15.36
N ARG A 187 0.01 0.43 16.27
CA ARG A 187 0.98 -0.68 16.22
C ARG A 187 0.30 -2.04 16.34
N ALA A 188 -0.72 -2.18 17.18
CA ALA A 188 -1.50 -3.41 17.33
C ALA A 188 -2.18 -3.79 16.00
N GLY A 189 -2.90 -2.85 15.38
CA GLY A 189 -3.55 -3.08 14.08
C GLY A 189 -2.58 -3.49 12.96
N ARG A 190 -1.42 -2.82 12.87
CA ARG A 190 -0.38 -3.22 11.90
C ARG A 190 0.17 -4.62 12.17
N LYS A 191 0.24 -5.02 13.44
CA LYS A 191 0.76 -6.34 13.84
C LYS A 191 -0.17 -7.45 13.36
N VAL A 192 -1.49 -7.27 13.51
CA VAL A 192 -2.51 -8.24 13.05
C VAL A 192 -2.29 -8.58 11.57
N VAL A 193 -2.27 -7.58 10.68
CA VAL A 193 -2.05 -7.81 9.25
C VAL A 193 -0.69 -8.46 8.97
N LYS A 194 0.36 -8.06 9.71
CA LYS A 194 1.69 -8.64 9.56
C LYS A 194 1.76 -10.11 9.94
N THR A 195 0.97 -10.55 10.93
CA THR A 195 0.96 -11.93 11.42
C THR A 195 -0.02 -12.83 10.66
N SER A 196 -0.99 -12.25 9.95
CA SER A 196 -1.99 -12.99 9.17
C SER A 196 -1.56 -13.27 7.72
N LEU A 197 -0.26 -13.19 7.42
CA LEU A 197 0.26 -13.65 6.13
C LEU A 197 0.08 -15.16 5.98
N ILE A 198 -0.23 -15.59 4.76
CA ILE A 198 -0.40 -17.00 4.41
C ILE A 198 0.39 -17.32 3.14
N THR A 199 0.81 -18.57 3.03
CA THR A 199 1.34 -19.11 1.77
C THR A 199 0.18 -19.55 0.90
N GLU A 200 -0.01 -18.92 -0.24
CA GLU A 200 -1.00 -19.30 -1.26
C GLU A 200 -0.30 -19.95 -2.44
N CYS A 201 -0.75 -21.14 -2.82
CA CYS A 201 -0.16 -21.93 -3.91
C CYS A 201 -1.20 -22.16 -5.02
N LYS A 202 -0.83 -21.91 -6.28
CA LYS A 202 -1.71 -22.08 -7.45
C LYS A 202 -1.00 -22.84 -8.58
N MET A 203 -1.72 -23.79 -9.16
CA MET A 203 -1.33 -24.45 -10.41
C MET A 203 -1.45 -23.45 -11.57
N SER A 204 -0.46 -23.36 -12.46
CA SER A 204 -0.63 -22.59 -13.70
C SER A 204 -1.66 -23.28 -14.62
N ARG A 205 -2.65 -22.52 -15.11
CA ARG A 205 -3.75 -23.04 -15.94
C ARG A 205 -3.38 -23.27 -17.41
N SER A 206 -2.13 -23.08 -17.81
CA SER A 206 -1.69 -23.19 -19.21
C SER A 206 -1.63 -24.64 -19.73
N ILE A 207 -1.83 -25.66 -18.89
CA ILE A 207 -1.81 -27.09 -19.29
C ILE A 207 -3.23 -27.69 -19.17
N TRP A 208 -4.18 -27.18 -19.95
CA TRP A 208 -5.37 -27.95 -20.34
C TRP A 208 -5.39 -28.27 -21.84
N LYS A 209 -4.43 -27.74 -22.59
CA LYS A 209 -4.16 -28.18 -23.95
C LYS A 209 -2.92 -29.06 -23.93
N LEU A 210 -3.15 -30.34 -24.19
CA LEU A 210 -2.18 -31.40 -24.46
C LEU A 210 -1.65 -32.10 -23.19
N HIS A 211 -1.75 -33.42 -23.24
CA HIS A 211 -1.16 -34.41 -22.36
C HIS A 211 0.30 -34.08 -22.03
N ASP A 212 0.55 -33.41 -20.90
CA ASP A 212 1.90 -33.26 -20.35
C ASP A 212 1.87 -33.63 -18.87
N GLU A 213 2.64 -34.64 -18.48
CA GLU A 213 2.65 -35.25 -17.15
C GLU A 213 3.29 -34.36 -16.07
N ASN A 214 3.75 -33.14 -16.42
CA ASN A 214 4.47 -32.23 -15.51
C ASN A 214 3.62 -31.09 -14.89
N LEU A 215 2.48 -31.44 -14.29
CA LEU A 215 1.64 -30.50 -13.51
C LEU A 215 2.40 -29.75 -12.38
N LEU A 216 3.47 -30.35 -11.84
CA LEU A 216 4.25 -29.80 -10.73
C LEU A 216 5.27 -28.73 -11.15
N GLU A 217 5.75 -28.70 -12.40
CA GLU A 217 6.78 -27.74 -12.82
C GLU A 217 6.29 -26.29 -12.88
N ASN A 218 4.98 -26.09 -13.05
CA ASN A 218 4.34 -24.78 -13.15
C ASN A 218 3.52 -24.41 -11.91
N SER A 219 3.77 -25.10 -10.79
CA SER A 219 3.11 -24.91 -9.51
C SER A 219 3.88 -23.87 -8.68
N ALA A 220 3.27 -22.72 -8.41
CA ALA A 220 3.92 -21.60 -7.73
C ALA A 220 3.19 -21.20 -6.44
N CYS A 221 3.98 -20.86 -5.41
CA CYS A 221 3.49 -20.29 -4.17
C CYS A 221 3.95 -18.84 -3.99
N ILE A 222 3.10 -18.03 -3.38
CA ILE A 222 3.37 -16.66 -2.94
C ILE A 222 3.03 -16.48 -1.47
N SER A 223 3.70 -15.53 -0.81
CA SER A 223 3.21 -14.98 0.45
C SER A 223 2.16 -13.94 0.11
N SER A 224 0.95 -14.14 0.64
CA SER A 224 -0.23 -13.34 0.37
C SER A 224 -0.85 -12.85 1.68
N ASN A 225 -1.51 -11.69 1.65
CA ASN A 225 -2.36 -11.30 2.77
C ASN A 225 -3.55 -12.27 2.82
N ARG A 226 -3.82 -12.85 4.00
CA ARG A 226 -5.09 -13.54 4.20
C ARG A 226 -6.23 -12.56 3.89
N ARG A 227 -7.21 -13.02 3.12
CA ARG A 227 -8.42 -12.25 2.84
C ARG A 227 -9.04 -11.79 4.16
N HIS A 228 -9.41 -10.52 4.23
CA HIS A 228 -10.01 -9.93 5.43
C HIS A 228 -9.10 -9.93 6.67
N ALA A 229 -7.77 -10.08 6.53
CA ALA A 229 -6.84 -9.99 7.66
C ALA A 229 -6.93 -8.67 8.45
N HIS A 230 -7.43 -7.60 7.83
CA HIS A 230 -7.66 -6.34 8.52
C HIS A 230 -8.85 -6.39 9.50
N GLU A 231 -9.77 -7.34 9.34
CA GLU A 231 -10.96 -7.54 10.18
C GLU A 231 -10.64 -8.28 11.50
N GLU A 232 -9.48 -8.95 11.57
CA GLU A 232 -9.03 -9.74 12.75
C GLU A 232 -8.48 -8.86 13.90
N VAL A 233 -8.89 -7.59 14.01
CA VAL A 233 -8.39 -6.62 15.01
C VAL A 233 -9.06 -6.78 16.39
N LEU A 234 -10.02 -7.70 16.52
CA LEU A 234 -10.75 -7.99 17.76
C LEU A 234 -10.03 -8.98 18.69
#